data_AF-A0A6H1ZCN4-F1
#
_entry.id   AF-A0A6H1ZCN4-F1
#
_cell.length_a   1.000
_cell.length_b   1.000
_cell.length_c   1.000
_cell.angle_alpha   90.00
_cell.angle_beta   90.00
_cell.angle_gamma   90.00
#
_symmetry.space_group_name_H-M   'P 1'
#
loop_
_entity.id
_entity.type
_entity.pdbx_description
1 polymer ?
#
loop_
_entity_poly.entity_id
_entity_poly.type
_entity_poly.pdbx_seq_one_letter_code
_entity_poly.pdbx_strand_id
1 'polypeptide(L)'
;MTAPSNANTSGLEACPFCGGEAWLNAYEAKYSDLPPKSRCPQCRSCGASLGYLPTPSKATEAWNRRVTAASAQARIGELEARIEYLRGSRDGHAAQAHAEFEKRVMATDALISAREALHQHYVDWDGEPEDAVPLQEARAECDRVLAALQQETQP
;
A
#
# COMPACT_ATOMS: atom_id res chain seq x y z
N MET A 1 -16.94 -42.18 31.61
CA MET A 1 -18.28 -41.64 31.25
C MET A 1 -18.10 -40.82 29.98
N THR A 2 -18.45 -41.39 28.84
CA THR A 2 -18.26 -40.80 27.51
C THR A 2 -19.39 -39.81 27.25
N ALA A 3 -19.06 -38.53 26.99
CA ALA A 3 -20.05 -37.50 26.67
C ALA A 3 -20.80 -37.87 25.37
N PRO A 4 -22.12 -37.66 25.26
CA PRO A 4 -22.85 -37.96 24.05
C PRO A 4 -22.39 -37.00 22.95
N SER A 5 -21.92 -37.57 21.83
CA SER A 5 -21.64 -36.81 20.62
C SER A 5 -22.96 -36.26 20.06
N ASN A 6 -23.19 -34.96 20.21
CA ASN A 6 -24.26 -34.24 19.52
C ASN A 6 -23.92 -34.20 18.02
N ALA A 7 -24.27 -35.26 17.30
CA ALA A 7 -24.28 -35.26 15.85
C ALA A 7 -25.30 -34.21 15.39
N ASN A 8 -24.80 -33.06 14.94
CA ASN A 8 -25.62 -31.95 14.47
C ASN A 8 -26.45 -32.41 13.26
N THR A 9 -27.76 -32.60 13.43
CA THR A 9 -28.67 -33.10 12.38
C THR A 9 -28.79 -32.17 11.16
N SER A 10 -28.13 -31.01 11.20
CA SER A 10 -28.14 -29.94 10.20
C SER A 10 -26.85 -29.86 9.36
N GLY A 11 -25.80 -30.62 9.68
CA GLY A 11 -24.49 -30.55 9.02
C GLY A 11 -23.71 -29.25 9.28
N LEU A 12 -24.16 -28.42 10.22
CA LEU A 12 -23.50 -27.18 10.62
C LEU A 12 -22.42 -27.45 11.69
N GLU A 13 -21.31 -26.72 11.62
CA GLU A 13 -20.35 -26.64 12.71
C GLU A 13 -20.88 -25.79 13.86
N ALA A 14 -20.29 -25.96 15.04
CA ALA A 14 -20.56 -25.10 16.20
C ALA A 14 -20.37 -23.62 15.87
N CYS A 15 -21.09 -22.74 16.58
CA CYS A 15 -20.98 -21.31 16.41
C CYS A 15 -19.54 -20.83 16.64
N PRO A 16 -18.96 -20.02 15.72
CA PRO A 16 -17.57 -19.59 15.84
C PRO A 16 -17.35 -18.58 16.98
N PHE A 17 -18.43 -17.98 17.49
CA PHE A 17 -18.36 -16.92 18.50
C PHE A 17 -18.51 -17.44 19.92
N CYS A 18 -19.41 -18.41 20.14
CA CYS A 18 -19.73 -18.92 21.48
C CYS A 18 -19.62 -20.43 21.63
N GLY A 19 -19.29 -21.18 20.57
CA GLY A 19 -19.25 -22.64 20.57
C GLY A 19 -20.63 -23.31 20.65
N GLY A 20 -21.72 -22.54 20.74
CA GLY A 20 -23.09 -23.06 20.83
C GLY A 20 -23.58 -23.74 19.55
N GLU A 21 -24.64 -24.54 19.68
CA GLU A 21 -25.26 -25.24 18.56
C GLU A 21 -25.80 -24.26 17.51
N ALA A 22 -25.58 -24.59 16.24
CA ALA A 22 -26.09 -23.87 15.08
C ALA A 22 -27.20 -24.68 14.37
N TRP A 23 -28.19 -23.98 13.85
CA TRP A 23 -29.32 -24.57 13.14
C TRP A 23 -29.70 -23.76 11.89
N LEU A 24 -30.39 -24.40 10.94
CA LEU A 24 -30.90 -23.75 9.74
C LEU A 24 -32.32 -23.23 9.98
N ASN A 25 -32.44 -21.93 10.24
CA ASN A 25 -33.72 -21.26 10.40
C ASN A 25 -34.42 -21.11 9.03
N ALA A 26 -35.69 -21.48 8.98
CA ALA A 26 -36.55 -21.42 7.79
C ALA A 26 -37.76 -20.49 7.97
N TYR A 27 -37.81 -19.71 9.07
CA TYR A 27 -38.98 -18.93 9.46
C TYR A 27 -39.45 -17.97 8.35
N GLU A 28 -38.58 -17.11 7.84
CA GLU A 28 -38.94 -16.15 6.79
C GLU A 28 -39.15 -16.84 5.44
N ALA A 29 -38.47 -17.94 5.17
CA ALA A 29 -38.77 -18.77 3.99
C ALA A 29 -40.16 -19.44 4.04
N LYS A 30 -40.78 -19.49 5.22
CA LYS A 30 -42.13 -20.06 5.43
C LYS A 30 -43.21 -18.99 5.53
N TYR A 31 -42.88 -17.80 6.03
CA TYR A 31 -43.86 -16.77 6.39
C TYR A 31 -43.63 -15.41 5.70
N SER A 32 -42.67 -15.30 4.79
CA SER A 32 -42.36 -14.09 4.02
C SER A 32 -42.21 -14.41 2.53
N ASP A 33 -41.86 -13.42 1.73
CA ASP A 33 -41.69 -13.50 0.26
C ASP A 33 -40.33 -14.10 -0.17
N LEU A 34 -39.61 -14.72 0.77
CA LEU A 34 -38.35 -15.39 0.45
C LEU A 34 -38.58 -16.70 -0.30
N PRO A 35 -37.64 -17.13 -1.17
CA PRO A 35 -37.73 -18.42 -1.82
C PRO A 35 -37.90 -19.56 -0.78
N PRO A 36 -38.79 -20.55 -1.00
CA PRO A 36 -39.09 -21.59 0.00
C PRO A 36 -37.90 -22.44 0.46
N LYS A 37 -36.85 -22.51 -0.37
CA LYS A 37 -35.60 -23.22 -0.08
C LYS A 37 -34.60 -22.39 0.74
N SER A 38 -34.88 -21.11 0.97
CA SER A 38 -33.94 -20.23 1.66
C SER A 38 -33.76 -20.65 3.11
N ARG A 39 -32.52 -20.61 3.62
CA ARG A 39 -32.21 -20.96 5.01
C ARG A 39 -31.24 -19.94 5.60
N CYS A 40 -31.47 -19.57 6.84
CA CYS A 40 -30.59 -18.71 7.62
C CYS A 40 -29.85 -19.56 8.66
N PRO A 41 -28.54 -19.79 8.52
CA PRO A 41 -27.79 -20.47 9.57
C PRO A 41 -27.66 -19.53 10.78
N GLN A 42 -28.09 -20.01 11.94
CA GLN A 42 -28.21 -19.21 13.16
C GLN A 42 -27.74 -20.00 14.38
N CYS A 43 -27.07 -19.33 15.32
CA CYS A 43 -26.73 -19.90 16.63
C CYS A 43 -27.92 -19.87 17.58
N ARG A 44 -28.18 -20.98 18.28
CA ARG A 44 -29.23 -21.06 19.31
C ARG A 44 -28.89 -20.30 20.59
N SER A 45 -27.61 -20.12 20.89
CA SER A 45 -27.13 -19.53 22.15
C SER A 45 -27.00 -18.01 22.04
N CYS A 46 -26.16 -17.52 21.12
CA CYS A 46 -25.88 -16.08 21.01
C CYS A 46 -26.66 -15.35 19.91
N GLY A 47 -27.48 -16.06 19.13
CA GLY A 47 -28.29 -15.47 18.05
C GLY A 47 -27.53 -15.07 16.79
N ALA A 48 -26.20 -15.23 16.76
CA ALA A 48 -25.38 -14.93 15.58
C ALA A 48 -25.92 -15.64 14.32
N SER A 49 -26.06 -14.91 13.22
CA SER A 49 -26.66 -15.40 11.98
C SER A 49 -26.00 -14.80 10.75
N LEU A 50 -26.06 -15.50 9.61
CA LEU A 50 -25.55 -15.00 8.32
C LEU A 50 -26.66 -14.43 7.40
N GLY A 51 -27.90 -14.31 7.90
CA GLY A 51 -29.05 -14.01 7.06
C GLY A 51 -29.47 -15.19 6.16
N TYR A 52 -30.54 -15.01 5.40
CA TYR A 52 -31.07 -16.06 4.53
C TYR A 52 -30.24 -16.24 3.26
N LEU A 53 -29.81 -17.48 3.02
CA LEU A 53 -29.11 -17.91 1.81
C LEU A 53 -30.04 -18.76 0.93
N PRO A 54 -29.88 -18.76 -0.41
CA PRO A 54 -30.88 -19.29 -1.33
C PRO A 54 -31.21 -20.79 -1.18
N THR A 55 -30.27 -21.58 -0.63
CA THR A 55 -30.45 -23.01 -0.44
C THR A 55 -29.84 -23.45 0.90
N PRO A 56 -30.29 -24.59 1.47
CA PRO A 56 -29.69 -25.15 2.68
C PRO A 56 -28.20 -25.45 2.50
N SER A 57 -27.80 -25.97 1.34
CA SER A 57 -26.40 -26.28 1.05
C SER A 57 -25.50 -25.04 1.07
N LYS A 58 -25.91 -23.94 0.42
CA LYS A 58 -25.17 -22.67 0.48
C LYS A 58 -25.13 -22.08 1.89
N ALA A 59 -26.20 -22.23 2.66
CA ALA A 59 -26.25 -21.81 4.06
C ALA A 59 -25.23 -22.58 4.91
N THR A 60 -25.18 -23.91 4.76
CA THR A 60 -24.23 -24.76 5.47
C THR A 60 -22.79 -24.46 5.07
N GLU A 61 -22.52 -24.35 3.76
CA GLU A 61 -21.19 -24.03 3.26
C GLU A 61 -20.70 -22.68 3.80
N ALA A 62 -21.54 -21.65 3.76
CA ALA A 62 -21.19 -20.32 4.26
C ALA A 62 -20.96 -20.31 5.78
N TRP A 63 -21.81 -21.00 6.55
CA TRP A 63 -21.64 -21.07 8.01
C TRP A 63 -20.38 -21.80 8.42
N ASN A 64 -20.05 -22.91 7.74
CA ASN A 64 -18.90 -23.73 8.04
C ASN A 64 -17.60 -23.18 7.41
N ARG A 65 -17.68 -22.15 6.57
CA ARG A 65 -16.50 -21.49 6.02
C ARG A 65 -15.77 -20.73 7.13
N ARG A 66 -14.82 -21.41 7.76
CA ARG A 66 -13.95 -20.84 8.80
C ARG A 66 -12.65 -20.33 8.19
N VAL A 67 -12.20 -19.18 8.68
CA VAL A 67 -10.77 -18.87 8.64
C VAL A 67 -10.11 -19.83 9.61
N THR A 68 -9.27 -20.72 9.09
CA THR A 68 -8.47 -21.63 9.92
C THR A 68 -7.20 -20.92 10.35
N ALA A 69 -6.60 -21.34 11.48
CA ALA A 69 -5.29 -20.86 11.90
C ALA A 69 -4.25 -21.00 10.78
N ALA A 70 -4.30 -22.11 10.03
CA ALA A 70 -3.42 -22.33 8.89
C ALA A 70 -3.62 -21.29 7.77
N SER A 71 -4.87 -21.02 7.38
CA SER A 71 -5.17 -20.00 6.35
C SER A 71 -4.81 -18.58 6.80
N ALA A 72 -4.99 -18.27 8.09
CA ALA A 72 -4.60 -16.98 8.65
C ALA A 72 -3.08 -16.84 8.63
N GLN A 73 -2.36 -17.87 9.07
CA GLN A 73 -0.89 -17.88 9.09
C GLN A 73 -0.31 -17.76 7.68
N ALA A 74 -0.89 -18.45 6.70
CA ALA A 74 -0.50 -18.33 5.30
C ALA A 74 -0.67 -16.88 4.79
N ARG A 75 -1.79 -16.24 5.12
CA ARG A 75 -2.05 -14.85 4.73
C ARG A 75 -1.12 -13.87 5.43
N ILE A 76 -0.80 -14.09 6.71
CA ILE A 76 0.16 -13.27 7.46
C ILE A 76 1.54 -13.34 6.77
N GLY A 77 2.04 -14.54 6.46
CA GLY A 77 3.33 -14.69 5.79
C GLY A 77 3.39 -14.01 4.42
N GLU A 78 2.32 -14.08 3.63
CA GLU A 78 2.22 -13.35 2.35
C GLU A 78 2.31 -11.82 2.55
N LEU A 79 1.59 -11.30 3.55
CA LEU A 79 1.59 -9.88 3.86
C LEU A 79 2.96 -9.41 4.38
N GLU A 80 3.61 -10.19 5.23
CA GLU A 80 4.97 -9.92 5.71
C GLU A 80 5.98 -9.86 4.56
N ALA A 81 5.93 -10.83 3.64
CA ALA A 81 6.78 -10.82 2.44
C ALA A 81 6.53 -9.58 1.55
N ARG A 82 5.27 -9.18 1.40
CA ARG A 82 4.92 -7.98 0.63
C ARG A 82 5.40 -6.69 1.31
N ILE A 83 5.30 -6.60 2.63
CA ILE A 83 5.81 -5.45 3.40
C ILE A 83 7.33 -5.33 3.19
N GLU A 84 8.05 -6.45 3.26
CA GLU A 84 9.50 -6.45 3.09
C GLU A 84 9.91 -5.99 1.68
N TYR A 85 9.23 -6.51 0.64
CA TYR A 85 9.44 -6.05 -0.73
C TYR A 85 9.25 -4.53 -0.89
N LEU A 86 8.17 -3.99 -0.31
CA LEU A 86 7.87 -2.56 -0.39
C LEU A 86 8.88 -1.70 0.37
N ARG A 87 9.41 -2.18 1.50
CA ARG A 87 10.49 -1.51 2.22
C ARG A 87 11.75 -1.43 1.37
N GLY A 88 12.19 -2.54 0.79
CA GLY A 88 13.35 -2.57 -0.11
C GLY A 88 13.20 -1.63 -1.30
N SER A 89 12.02 -1.58 -1.93
CA SER A 89 11.74 -0.65 -3.04
C SER A 89 11.78 0.81 -2.60
N ARG A 90 11.17 1.14 -1.45
CA ARG A 90 11.20 2.50 -0.90
C ARG A 90 12.63 2.94 -0.58
N ASP A 91 13.40 2.07 0.05
CA ASP A 91 14.78 2.36 0.42
C ASP A 91 15.67 2.51 -0.83
N GLY A 92 15.41 1.72 -1.89
CA GLY A 92 16.01 1.90 -3.20
C GLY A 92 15.69 3.24 -3.87
N HIS A 93 14.43 3.67 -3.86
CA HIS A 93 14.04 4.99 -4.37
C HIS A 93 14.65 6.13 -3.53
N ALA A 94 14.72 5.99 -2.21
CA ALA A 94 15.34 6.97 -1.34
C ALA A 94 16.86 7.09 -1.61
N ALA A 95 17.55 5.96 -1.80
CA ALA A 95 18.96 5.93 -2.16
C ALA A 95 19.21 6.59 -3.53
N GLN A 96 18.35 6.32 -4.52
CA GLN A 96 18.44 6.97 -5.83
C GLN A 96 18.22 8.49 -5.72
N ALA A 97 17.18 8.92 -5.01
CA ALA A 97 16.91 10.35 -4.81
C ALA A 97 18.07 11.07 -4.10
N HIS A 98 18.69 10.42 -3.10
CA HIS A 98 19.89 10.96 -2.45
C HIS A 98 21.07 11.08 -3.41
N ALA A 99 21.35 10.04 -4.20
CA ALA A 99 22.43 10.06 -5.18
C ALA A 99 22.20 11.12 -6.29
N GLU A 100 20.96 11.33 -6.72
CA GLU A 100 20.61 12.40 -7.65
C GLU A 100 20.77 13.79 -7.03
N PHE A 101 20.38 13.94 -5.76
CA PHE A 101 20.59 15.17 -5.01
C PHE A 101 22.08 15.51 -4.87
N GLU A 102 22.92 14.54 -4.45
CA GLU A 102 24.37 14.73 -4.36
C GLU A 102 24.99 15.15 -5.69
N LYS A 103 24.58 14.52 -6.81
CA LYS A 103 25.03 14.91 -8.15
C LYS A 103 24.65 16.34 -8.49
N ARG A 104 23.44 16.79 -8.13
CA ARG A 104 22.98 18.18 -8.35
C ARG A 104 23.79 19.17 -7.51
N VAL A 105 24.08 18.83 -6.26
CA VAL A 105 24.94 19.66 -5.39
C VAL A 105 26.32 19.81 -6.02
N MET A 106 26.96 18.71 -6.41
CA MET A 106 28.28 18.76 -7.05
C MET A 106 28.29 19.56 -8.36
N ALA A 107 27.26 19.43 -9.19
CA ALA A 107 27.13 20.20 -10.43
C ALA A 107 26.94 21.71 -10.14
N THR A 108 26.20 22.04 -9.09
CA THR A 108 25.98 23.43 -8.66
C THR A 108 27.29 24.05 -8.16
N ASP A 109 28.05 23.33 -7.33
CA ASP A 109 29.37 23.78 -6.85
C ASP A 109 30.34 24.01 -8.00
N ALA A 110 30.38 23.09 -8.98
CA ALA A 110 31.21 23.23 -10.18
C ALA A 110 30.84 24.47 -11.01
N LEU A 111 29.54 24.76 -11.17
CA LEU A 111 29.06 25.96 -11.87
C LEU A 111 29.42 27.25 -11.12
N ILE A 112 29.33 27.25 -9.79
CA ILE A 112 29.75 28.39 -8.96
C ILE A 112 31.25 28.65 -9.14
N SER A 113 32.09 27.62 -9.03
CA SER A 113 33.53 27.75 -9.24
C SER A 113 33.87 28.22 -10.66
N ALA A 114 33.18 27.70 -11.68
CA ALA A 114 33.39 28.13 -13.08
C ALA A 114 33.01 29.60 -13.27
N ARG A 115 31.86 30.03 -12.71
CA ARG A 115 31.41 31.43 -12.73
C ARG A 115 32.41 32.37 -12.06
N GLU A 116 32.95 31.99 -10.91
CA GLU A 116 33.96 32.76 -10.18
C GLU A 116 35.26 32.88 -10.98
N ALA A 117 35.73 31.79 -11.59
CA ALA A 117 36.90 31.81 -12.45
C ALA A 117 36.72 32.71 -13.67
N LEU A 118 35.55 32.65 -14.33
CA LEU A 118 35.20 33.53 -15.45
C LEU A 118 35.17 35.01 -15.01
N HIS A 119 34.62 35.29 -13.82
CA HIS A 119 34.60 36.64 -13.28
C HIS A 119 36.00 37.17 -13.00
N GLN A 120 36.86 36.37 -12.37
CA GLN A 120 38.25 36.75 -12.10
C GLN A 120 39.01 37.01 -13.40
N HIS A 121 38.86 36.12 -14.39
CA HIS A 121 39.52 36.31 -15.68
C HIS A 121 39.05 37.57 -16.41
N TYR A 122 37.77 37.91 -16.30
CA TYR A 122 37.24 39.17 -16.83
C TYR A 122 37.80 40.41 -16.09
N VAL A 123 37.95 40.35 -14.77
CA VAL A 123 38.51 41.45 -13.96
C VAL A 123 39.99 41.68 -14.28
N ASP A 124 40.74 40.61 -14.51
CA ASP A 124 42.16 40.66 -14.84
C ASP A 124 42.45 40.91 -16.33
N TRP A 125 41.40 41.03 -17.16
CA TRP A 125 41.53 41.23 -18.60
C TRP A 125 42.11 42.61 -18.93
N ASP A 126 43.24 42.65 -19.62
CA ASP A 126 43.94 43.86 -20.06
C ASP A 126 43.88 44.10 -21.57
N GLY A 127 43.16 43.24 -22.31
CA GLY A 127 42.95 43.35 -23.76
C GLY A 127 41.80 44.30 -24.14
N GLU A 128 41.45 44.30 -25.43
CA GLU A 128 40.35 45.12 -25.94
C GLU A 128 39.01 44.66 -25.33
N PRO A 129 38.07 45.59 -25.03
CA PRO A 129 36.79 45.25 -24.41
C PRO A 129 35.95 44.26 -25.24
N GLU A 130 36.11 44.30 -26.56
CA GLU A 130 35.40 43.46 -27.54
C GLU A 130 35.74 41.97 -27.37
N ASP A 131 36.99 41.69 -27.00
CA ASP A 131 37.50 40.32 -26.81
C ASP A 131 37.02 39.70 -25.48
N ALA A 132 36.52 40.52 -24.54
CA ALA A 132 35.99 40.07 -23.26
C ALA A 132 34.51 39.67 -23.32
N VAL A 133 33.80 39.94 -24.42
CA VAL A 133 32.37 39.62 -24.61
C VAL A 133 32.08 38.12 -24.40
N PRO A 134 32.86 37.16 -24.94
CA PRO A 134 32.62 35.74 -24.70
C PRO A 134 32.70 35.34 -23.22
N LEU A 135 33.54 36.00 -22.42
CA LEU A 135 33.65 35.74 -20.98
C LEU A 135 32.38 36.21 -20.23
N GLN A 136 31.84 37.36 -20.63
CA GLN A 136 30.58 37.87 -20.08
C GLN A 136 29.40 36.98 -20.46
N GLU A 137 29.33 36.53 -21.72
CA GLU A 137 28.29 35.60 -22.18
C GLU A 137 28.34 34.26 -21.45
N ALA A 138 29.53 33.68 -21.29
CA ALA A 138 29.73 32.44 -20.54
C ALA A 138 29.32 32.58 -19.07
N ARG A 139 29.68 33.70 -18.43
CA ARG A 139 29.28 33.99 -17.04
C ARG A 139 27.77 34.15 -16.91
N ALA A 140 27.14 34.89 -17.83
CA ALA A 140 25.70 35.07 -17.86
C ALA A 140 24.96 33.74 -18.06
N GLU A 141 25.55 32.79 -18.82
CA GLU A 141 25.00 31.44 -18.93
C GLU A 141 25.10 30.67 -17.60
N CYS A 142 26.24 30.72 -16.90
CA CYS A 142 26.33 30.14 -15.57
C CYS A 142 25.28 30.71 -14.60
N ASP A 143 25.07 32.04 -14.61
CA ASP A 143 24.04 32.69 -13.80
C ASP A 143 22.63 32.21 -14.14
N ARG A 144 22.33 32.04 -15.44
CA ARG A 144 21.02 31.55 -15.92
C ARG A 144 20.75 30.12 -15.43
N VAL A 145 21.73 29.23 -15.55
CA VAL A 145 21.60 27.83 -15.12
C VAL A 145 21.47 27.73 -13.59
N LEU A 146 22.26 28.50 -12.84
CA LEU A 146 22.16 28.55 -11.38
C LEU A 146 20.78 29.06 -10.92
N ALA A 147 20.23 30.08 -11.57
CA ALA A 147 18.89 30.57 -11.27
C ALA A 147 17.80 29.53 -11.56
N ALA A 148 17.92 28.78 -12.66
CA ALA A 148 16.99 27.70 -12.98
C ALA A 148 17.02 26.59 -11.91
N LEU A 149 18.22 26.16 -11.49
CA LEU A 149 18.38 25.15 -10.44
C LEU A 149 17.79 25.60 -9.08
N GLN A 150 17.89 26.89 -8.74
CA GLN A 150 17.30 27.43 -7.52
C GLN A 150 15.76 27.43 -7.55
N GLN A 151 15.14 27.68 -8.70
CA GLN A 151 13.68 27.64 -8.87
C GLN A 151 13.13 26.23 -8.75
N GLU A 152 13.84 25.21 -9.23
CA GLU A 152 13.44 23.80 -9.10
C GLU A 152 13.46 23.29 -7.64
N THR A 153 14.12 24.01 -6.73
CA THR A 153 14.31 23.57 -5.34
C THR A 153 13.31 24.23 -4.36
N GLN A 154 12.50 25.20 -4.83
CA GLN A 154 11.41 25.78 -4.03
C GLN A 154 10.12 24.95 -4.18
N PRO A 155 9.54 24.45 -3.06
CA PRO A 155 8.33 23.62 -3.07
C PRO A 155 7.06 24.38 -3.46
#